data_AF-A0A836ILY6-F1
#
_entry.id   AF-A0A836ILY6-F1
#
_cell.length_a   1.000
_cell.length_b   1.000
_cell.length_c   1.000
_cell.angle_alpha   90.00
_cell.angle_beta   90.00
_cell.angle_gamma   90.00
#
_symmetry.space_group_name_H-M   'P 1'
#
loop_
_entity.id
_entity.type
_entity.pdbx_description
1 polymer ?
#
loop_
_entity_poly.entity_id
_entity_poly.type
_entity_poly.pdbx_seq_one_letter_code
_entity_poly.pdbx_strand_id
1 'polypeptide(L)'
;MPPLTLEQVLARSMRLPRQRARQVSRLYNNRESNGLGGGLERAPLNCTGQSLDGSNLPSSSGIASMMGHHHVGKRGNAGPSSVAATAANKNRNFFELIEREDARRQAGRLSLHTSGHLIRNSADLATYLKMAQRTGDWEGGLRAFAEATALPSVMAMLAASDASATTPILSTSSQPALSGCGISPTAVHITAVLDMCAKAEKWDLAEKLGAFFAPAYPDVFYRLVELMARRQSSDTEAGDCGWRAAFAYLTTRCPLPAAEISVEAFNVCLRGCEAALDWRGALEVVRAMGPNPLQGWRVAEEEGGESDSTATEVLHSGVATISDPTEGNAMSSSPPNASVPPAPSLSTPPSPNVVSYATLIATLEQSGKEGIASEVLNRLPAVEKEEITASYAALIMVWSNQILHRKRQRF
;
A
#
# COMPACT_ATOMS: atom_id res chain seq x y z
N MET A 1 32.45 -16.85 -39.58
CA MET A 1 31.16 -16.66 -38.91
C MET A 1 30.75 -15.20 -39.07
N PRO A 2 29.52 -14.90 -39.53
CA PRO A 2 29.07 -13.52 -39.65
C PRO A 2 28.97 -12.85 -38.26
N PRO A 3 29.26 -11.55 -38.14
CA PRO A 3 29.13 -10.81 -36.89
C PRO A 3 27.67 -10.71 -36.47
N LEU A 4 27.40 -10.98 -35.19
CA LEU A 4 26.06 -10.86 -34.60
C LEU A 4 25.61 -9.40 -34.58
N THR A 5 24.35 -9.14 -34.92
CA THR A 5 23.76 -7.80 -34.84
C THR A 5 23.54 -7.40 -33.38
N LEU A 6 23.51 -6.09 -33.10
CA LEU A 6 23.27 -5.54 -31.75
C LEU A 6 21.99 -6.10 -31.12
N GLU A 7 20.94 -6.28 -31.92
CA GLU A 7 19.66 -6.88 -31.51
C GLU A 7 19.83 -8.34 -31.06
N GLN A 8 20.65 -9.13 -31.76
CA GLN A 8 20.92 -10.52 -31.40
C GLN A 8 21.79 -10.62 -30.13
N VAL A 9 22.68 -9.66 -29.92
CA VAL A 9 23.49 -9.55 -28.70
C VAL A 9 22.61 -9.18 -27.50
N LEU A 10 21.69 -8.23 -27.66
CA LEU A 10 20.72 -7.83 -26.63
C LEU A 10 19.71 -8.93 -26.32
N ALA A 11 19.14 -9.59 -27.34
CA ALA A 11 18.23 -10.72 -27.13
C ALA A 11 18.90 -11.91 -26.42
N ARG A 12 20.22 -12.12 -26.65
CA ARG A 12 20.99 -13.14 -25.94
C ARG A 12 21.38 -12.73 -24.52
N SER A 13 21.67 -11.46 -24.26
CA SER A 13 22.03 -10.98 -22.91
C SER A 13 20.81 -10.85 -22.00
N MET A 14 19.63 -10.54 -22.56
CA MET A 14 18.35 -10.48 -21.85
C MET A 14 17.76 -11.86 -21.51
N ARG A 15 18.23 -12.94 -22.17
CA ARG A 15 17.94 -14.32 -21.75
C ARG A 15 18.73 -14.70 -20.49
N LEU A 16 18.38 -14.08 -19.37
CA LEU A 16 18.82 -14.56 -18.07
C LEU A 16 18.26 -15.98 -17.84
N PRO A 17 19.05 -16.92 -17.27
CA PRO A 17 18.55 -18.25 -16.96
C PRO A 17 17.44 -18.13 -15.89
N ARG A 18 16.17 -18.18 -16.33
CA ARG A 18 14.96 -18.16 -15.48
C ARG A 18 15.01 -19.18 -14.33
N GLN A 19 15.85 -20.21 -14.42
CA GLN A 19 16.04 -21.22 -13.38
C GLN A 19 16.63 -20.68 -12.06
N ARG A 20 17.40 -19.58 -12.06
CA ARG A 20 17.96 -19.04 -10.80
C ARG A 20 17.05 -18.07 -10.05
N ALA A 21 16.15 -17.36 -10.74
CA ALA A 21 15.17 -16.50 -10.08
C ALA A 21 14.27 -17.30 -9.13
N ARG A 22 13.82 -18.50 -9.55
CA ARG A 22 13.03 -19.42 -8.69
C ARG A 22 13.80 -19.96 -7.48
N GLN A 23 15.13 -20.08 -7.54
CA GLN A 23 15.95 -20.52 -6.40
C GLN A 23 16.21 -19.38 -5.40
N VAL A 24 16.35 -18.14 -5.86
CA VAL A 24 16.56 -16.98 -4.97
C VAL A 24 15.26 -16.63 -4.22
N SER A 25 14.10 -16.72 -4.86
CA SER A 25 12.80 -16.56 -4.16
C SER A 25 12.58 -17.62 -3.08
N ARG A 26 13.04 -18.87 -3.30
CA ARG A 26 12.99 -19.93 -2.27
C ARG A 26 13.91 -19.66 -1.07
N LEU A 27 15.04 -18.98 -1.27
CA LEU A 27 15.96 -18.63 -0.18
C LEU A 27 15.48 -17.43 0.65
N TYR A 28 14.69 -16.53 0.06
CA TYR A 28 14.06 -15.43 0.81
C TYR A 28 12.81 -15.88 1.57
N ASN A 29 11.94 -16.70 0.97
CA ASN A 29 10.74 -17.19 1.66
C ASN A 29 11.03 -18.12 2.85
N ASN A 30 12.21 -18.73 2.91
CA ASN A 30 12.61 -19.58 4.05
C ASN A 30 13.24 -18.80 5.22
N ARG A 31 13.47 -17.49 5.07
CA ARG A 31 14.09 -16.67 6.12
C ARG A 31 13.07 -15.88 6.94
N GLU A 32 11.87 -15.66 6.42
CA GLU A 32 10.77 -15.01 7.17
C GLU A 32 10.03 -15.97 8.12
N SER A 33 10.20 -17.29 8.00
CA SER A 33 9.52 -18.27 8.85
C SER A 33 10.25 -18.65 10.14
N ASN A 34 11.46 -18.12 10.42
CA ASN A 34 12.27 -18.55 11.57
C ASN A 34 13.00 -17.42 12.34
N GLY A 35 12.48 -16.19 12.30
CA GLY A 35 13.22 -15.01 12.78
C GLY A 35 12.49 -14.08 13.75
N LEU A 36 11.83 -14.59 14.78
CA LEU A 36 11.42 -13.76 15.94
C LEU A 36 11.94 -14.37 17.25
N GLY A 37 13.08 -13.89 17.71
CA GLY A 37 13.63 -14.26 19.02
C GLY A 37 15.00 -13.65 19.31
N GLY A 38 15.01 -12.52 20.05
CA GLY A 38 16.17 -11.92 20.71
C GLY A 38 16.92 -10.90 19.84
N GLY A 39 17.37 -9.75 20.34
CA GLY A 39 17.46 -9.20 21.69
C GLY A 39 18.26 -7.89 21.56
N LEU A 40 17.97 -6.94 22.44
CA LEU A 40 18.57 -5.60 22.51
C LEU A 40 20.11 -5.62 22.61
N GLU A 41 20.78 -4.80 21.81
CA GLU A 41 21.78 -3.80 22.26
C GLU A 41 22.30 -3.01 21.04
N ARG A 42 22.14 -1.68 21.04
CA ARG A 42 22.84 -0.79 20.13
C ARG A 42 23.25 0.47 20.88
N ALA A 43 24.50 0.53 21.30
CA ALA A 43 25.20 1.77 21.62
C ALA A 43 25.75 2.40 20.33
N PRO A 44 25.87 3.75 20.25
CA PRO A 44 26.17 4.46 19.02
C PRO A 44 27.67 4.63 18.79
N LEU A 45 28.11 4.47 17.54
CA LEU A 45 29.42 4.94 17.07
C LEU A 45 29.19 6.15 16.15
N ASN A 46 29.66 7.30 16.64
CA ASN A 46 29.80 8.54 15.90
C ASN A 46 30.93 8.41 14.86
N CYS A 47 30.70 8.95 13.67
CA CYS A 47 31.76 9.32 12.74
C CYS A 47 31.41 10.72 12.19
N THR A 48 31.95 11.76 12.83
CA THR A 48 31.97 13.12 12.30
C THR A 48 33.42 13.56 12.25
N GLY A 49 33.82 14.08 11.10
CA GLY A 49 35.17 14.51 10.77
C GLY A 49 35.67 15.67 11.63
N GLN A 50 37.00 15.71 11.69
CA GLN A 50 37.84 16.60 12.48
C GLN A 50 37.76 18.06 12.00
N SER A 51 37.71 18.99 12.94
CA SER A 51 38.29 20.34 12.82
C SER A 51 38.87 20.73 14.18
N LEU A 52 40.03 21.36 14.13
CA LEU A 52 40.90 21.76 15.24
C LEU A 52 40.24 22.82 16.13
N ASP A 53 40.32 22.65 17.45
CA ASP A 53 40.92 23.65 18.34
C ASP A 53 41.09 23.11 19.77
N GLY A 54 42.18 23.52 20.42
CA GLY A 54 42.64 22.98 21.68
C GLY A 54 41.99 23.56 22.93
N SER A 55 42.17 22.87 24.05
CA SER A 55 42.55 23.45 25.35
C SER A 55 42.66 22.37 26.43
N ASN A 56 43.45 22.70 27.44
CA ASN A 56 44.13 21.84 28.40
C ASN A 56 43.34 21.58 29.71
N LEU A 57 43.72 20.47 30.39
CA LEU A 57 43.72 20.22 31.86
C LEU A 57 42.36 19.79 32.54
N PRO A 58 42.37 19.21 33.77
CA PRO A 58 42.76 17.80 34.03
C PRO A 58 41.90 17.05 35.09
N SER A 59 42.22 15.77 35.30
CA SER A 59 42.27 15.06 36.59
C SER A 59 40.98 14.71 37.38
N SER A 60 40.79 13.40 37.61
CA SER A 60 40.33 12.74 38.86
C SER A 60 39.89 11.30 38.52
N SER A 61 40.61 10.23 38.90
CA SER A 61 40.40 9.41 40.12
C SER A 61 38.93 8.99 40.34
N GLY A 62 38.54 7.74 40.59
CA GLY A 62 39.23 6.48 40.83
C GLY A 62 38.18 5.41 41.20
N ILE A 63 38.66 4.31 41.78
CA ILE A 63 37.94 3.29 42.58
C ILE A 63 37.48 2.02 41.85
N ALA A 64 38.16 0.95 42.27
CA ALA A 64 37.95 -0.46 42.01
C ALA A 64 36.92 -1.09 42.97
N SER A 65 36.67 -2.40 42.80
CA SER A 65 35.92 -3.35 43.65
C SER A 65 34.50 -3.66 43.14
N MET A 66 33.96 -4.89 43.16
CA MET A 66 34.32 -6.07 43.94
C MET A 66 33.67 -7.35 43.35
N MET A 67 34.23 -8.49 43.80
CA MET A 67 33.75 -9.90 43.74
C MET A 67 32.23 -10.06 43.92
N GLY A 68 31.53 -11.12 43.53
CA GLY A 68 31.85 -12.52 43.22
C GLY A 68 30.60 -13.36 43.57
N HIS A 69 30.45 -14.56 42.99
CA HIS A 69 30.06 -15.80 43.68
C HIS A 69 29.61 -16.88 42.70
N HIS A 70 30.39 -17.96 42.69
CA HIS A 70 30.01 -19.28 42.24
C HIS A 70 28.97 -19.90 43.18
N HIS A 71 27.99 -20.61 42.62
CA HIS A 71 27.39 -21.74 43.31
C HIS A 71 27.36 -22.98 42.39
N VAL A 72 28.19 -23.94 42.76
CA VAL A 72 28.17 -25.33 42.34
C VAL A 72 27.13 -26.05 43.18
N GLY A 73 26.12 -26.65 42.54
CA GLY A 73 25.08 -27.48 43.15
C GLY A 73 25.09 -28.87 42.53
N LYS A 74 25.24 -29.87 43.40
CA LYS A 74 25.70 -31.24 43.13
C LYS A 74 24.53 -32.21 42.92
N ARG A 75 24.83 -33.28 42.17
CA ARG A 75 24.00 -34.44 41.77
C ARG A 75 23.21 -35.16 42.87
N GLY A 76 22.09 -35.74 42.44
CA GLY A 76 21.40 -36.93 42.95
C GLY A 76 20.00 -36.96 42.35
N ASN A 77 19.34 -38.06 41.97
CA ASN A 77 19.61 -39.48 41.99
C ASN A 77 18.57 -40.11 41.02
N ALA A 78 18.86 -41.30 40.52
CA ALA A 78 18.11 -41.98 39.45
C ALA A 78 16.67 -42.40 39.83
N GLY A 79 15.78 -42.32 38.85
CA GLY A 79 14.48 -43.00 38.83
C GLY A 79 14.03 -43.16 37.37
N PRO A 80 14.00 -44.38 36.80
CA PRO A 80 13.57 -44.59 35.42
C PRO A 80 12.06 -44.84 35.41
N SER A 81 11.27 -43.84 35.01
CA SER A 81 9.86 -44.06 34.68
C SER A 81 9.34 -43.06 33.66
N SER A 82 8.91 -43.60 32.52
CA SER A 82 8.03 -43.01 31.50
C SER A 82 8.37 -41.59 30.99
N VAL A 83 9.52 -41.41 30.36
CA VAL A 83 9.85 -40.21 29.58
C VAL A 83 9.71 -40.53 28.09
N ALA A 84 8.49 -40.48 27.56
CA ALA A 84 8.27 -40.45 26.11
C ALA A 84 7.06 -39.62 25.65
N ALA A 85 6.23 -39.09 26.56
CA ALA A 85 5.00 -38.37 26.18
C ALA A 85 4.93 -36.89 26.64
N THR A 86 5.90 -36.37 27.40
CA THR A 86 5.77 -35.04 28.06
C THR A 86 6.65 -33.93 27.49
N ALA A 87 7.55 -34.21 26.54
CA ALA A 87 8.36 -33.17 25.89
C ALA A 87 7.60 -32.41 24.79
N ALA A 88 6.64 -33.07 24.11
CA ALA A 88 5.83 -32.43 23.06
C ALA A 88 4.77 -31.47 23.62
N ASN A 89 4.36 -31.62 24.90
CA ASN A 89 3.30 -30.81 25.49
C ASN A 89 3.80 -29.50 26.14
N LYS A 90 5.10 -29.38 26.44
CA LYS A 90 5.66 -28.13 26.99
C LYS A 90 5.76 -27.00 25.95
N ASN A 91 5.91 -27.35 24.67
CA ASN A 91 5.99 -26.36 23.60
C ASN A 91 4.62 -25.77 23.21
N ARG A 92 3.51 -26.47 23.49
CA ARG A 92 2.15 -25.94 23.28
C ARG A 92 1.77 -24.87 24.32
N ASN A 93 2.23 -25.04 25.56
CA ASN A 93 1.95 -24.07 26.63
C ASN A 93 2.66 -22.72 26.45
N PHE A 94 3.78 -22.65 25.72
CA PHE A 94 4.50 -21.37 25.55
C PHE A 94 3.76 -20.41 24.63
N PHE A 95 3.20 -20.90 23.53
CA PHE A 95 2.37 -20.09 22.63
C PHE A 95 1.07 -19.66 23.31
N GLU A 96 0.39 -20.56 24.04
CA GLU A 96 -0.77 -20.18 24.85
C GLU A 96 -0.40 -19.17 25.95
N LEU A 97 0.78 -19.25 26.54
CA LEU A 97 1.22 -18.28 27.57
C LEU A 97 1.51 -16.92 26.95
N ILE A 98 2.14 -16.86 25.77
CA ILE A 98 2.36 -15.62 25.02
C ILE A 98 1.02 -15.04 24.57
N GLU A 99 0.15 -15.83 23.99
CA GLU A 99 -1.19 -15.40 23.55
C GLU A 99 -2.04 -14.95 24.73
N ARG A 100 -1.93 -15.61 25.89
CA ARG A 100 -2.61 -15.21 27.13
C ARG A 100 -2.01 -13.96 27.76
N GLU A 101 -0.70 -13.76 27.67
CA GLU A 101 -0.04 -12.54 28.16
C GLU A 101 -0.33 -11.34 27.24
N ASP A 102 -0.37 -11.55 25.93
CA ASP A 102 -0.83 -10.54 24.97
C ASP A 102 -2.33 -10.27 25.14
N ALA A 103 -3.16 -11.29 25.34
CA ALA A 103 -4.57 -11.12 25.71
C ALA A 103 -4.72 -10.40 27.06
N ARG A 104 -3.79 -10.57 28.02
CA ARG A 104 -3.75 -9.81 29.27
C ARG A 104 -3.27 -8.38 29.08
N ARG A 105 -2.35 -8.10 28.16
CA ARG A 105 -1.98 -6.73 27.77
C ARG A 105 -3.12 -6.04 27.03
N GLN A 106 -3.91 -6.81 26.28
CA GLN A 106 -5.14 -6.34 25.65
C GLN A 106 -6.28 -6.15 26.66
N ALA A 107 -6.44 -7.03 27.66
CA ALA A 107 -7.48 -6.94 28.68
C ALA A 107 -7.14 -5.95 29.81
N GLY A 108 -5.86 -5.77 30.10
CA GLY A 108 -5.29 -4.73 30.95
C GLY A 108 -5.08 -3.42 30.22
N ARG A 109 -5.81 -3.19 29.11
CA ARG A 109 -6.01 -1.89 28.47
C ARG A 109 -6.45 -0.92 29.58
N LEU A 110 -5.47 -0.24 30.16
CA LEU A 110 -5.70 0.93 30.98
C LEU A 110 -6.65 1.79 30.16
N SER A 111 -7.86 2.00 30.68
CA SER A 111 -8.83 2.93 30.16
C SER A 111 -8.19 4.33 30.18
N LEU A 112 -7.37 4.61 29.16
CA LEU A 112 -6.78 5.93 28.90
C LEU A 112 -7.88 6.94 28.49
N HIS A 113 -9.12 6.48 28.38
CA HIS A 113 -10.25 7.18 27.77
C HIS A 113 -10.99 8.14 28.68
N THR A 114 -10.71 8.18 29.98
CA THR A 114 -11.51 9.01 30.91
C THR A 114 -10.85 10.31 31.32
N SER A 115 -9.55 10.51 31.04
CA SER A 115 -8.91 11.80 31.32
C SER A 115 -8.80 12.61 30.03
N GLY A 116 -9.87 13.33 29.67
CA GLY A 116 -9.96 14.29 28.55
C GLY A 116 -9.00 15.49 28.63
N HIS A 117 -7.86 15.35 29.32
CA HIS A 117 -6.89 16.40 29.61
C HIS A 117 -5.45 16.09 29.18
N LEU A 118 -5.19 14.92 28.59
CA LEU A 118 -3.83 14.58 28.15
C LEU A 118 -3.41 15.21 26.83
N ILE A 119 -4.35 15.52 25.93
CA ILE A 119 -4.00 16.07 24.62
C ILE A 119 -3.99 17.60 24.73
N ARG A 120 -2.82 18.17 25.00
CA ARG A 120 -2.67 19.63 25.15
C ARG A 120 -2.10 20.30 23.90
N ASN A 121 -1.39 19.55 23.06
CA ASN A 121 -0.74 20.04 21.86
C ASN A 121 -0.79 18.98 20.73
N SER A 122 -0.31 19.37 19.55
CA SER A 122 -0.27 18.50 18.36
C SER A 122 0.65 17.27 18.54
N ALA A 123 1.78 17.41 19.23
CA ALA A 123 2.70 16.29 19.47
C ALA A 123 2.09 15.23 20.40
N ASP A 124 1.33 15.66 21.41
CA ASP A 124 0.59 14.77 22.32
C ASP A 124 -0.47 13.99 21.53
N LEU A 125 -1.21 14.67 20.65
CA LEU A 125 -2.21 14.04 19.78
C LEU A 125 -1.56 12.99 18.86
N ALA A 126 -0.45 13.34 18.20
CA ALA A 126 0.27 12.41 17.35
C ALA A 126 0.78 11.17 18.11
N THR A 127 1.26 11.37 19.34
CA THR A 127 1.74 10.28 20.20
C THR A 127 0.59 9.38 20.64
N TYR A 128 -0.55 9.98 21.02
CA TYR A 128 -1.76 9.26 21.39
C TYR A 128 -2.28 8.42 20.21
N LEU A 129 -2.36 9.00 19.01
CA LEU A 129 -2.82 8.28 17.82
C LEU A 129 -1.91 7.09 17.45
N LYS A 130 -0.59 7.26 17.55
CA LYS A 130 0.36 6.15 17.36
C LYS A 130 0.18 5.07 18.43
N MET A 131 -0.14 5.45 19.66
CA MET A 131 -0.43 4.49 20.73
C MET A 131 -1.73 3.73 20.44
N ALA A 132 -2.81 4.43 20.11
CA ALA A 132 -4.10 3.85 19.71
C ALA A 132 -3.96 2.89 18.52
N GLN A 133 -3.16 3.28 17.53
CA GLN A 133 -2.82 2.43 16.38
C GLN A 133 -2.09 1.13 16.80
N ARG A 134 -1.22 1.18 17.81
CA ARG A 134 -0.50 0.00 18.32
C ARG A 134 -1.38 -0.89 19.19
N THR A 135 -2.27 -0.30 19.98
CA THR A 135 -3.19 -1.05 20.84
C THR A 135 -4.37 -1.62 20.07
N GLY A 136 -4.63 -1.13 18.86
CA GLY A 136 -5.82 -1.48 18.06
C GLY A 136 -7.08 -0.77 18.57
N ASP A 137 -6.92 0.36 19.26
CA ASP A 137 -8.03 1.13 19.80
C ASP A 137 -8.46 2.25 18.85
N TRP A 138 -9.04 1.87 17.71
CA TRP A 138 -9.32 2.81 16.64
C TRP A 138 -10.45 3.80 16.98
N GLU A 139 -11.47 3.36 17.73
CA GLU A 139 -12.60 4.22 18.14
C GLU A 139 -12.16 5.30 19.11
N GLY A 140 -11.38 4.95 20.14
CA GLY A 140 -10.86 5.90 21.11
C GLY A 140 -9.85 6.86 20.47
N GLY A 141 -9.00 6.35 19.57
CA GLY A 141 -8.11 7.17 18.74
C GLY A 141 -8.86 8.21 17.91
N LEU A 142 -9.94 7.79 17.22
CA LEU A 142 -10.72 8.67 16.36
C LEU A 142 -11.54 9.69 17.18
N ARG A 143 -12.13 9.26 18.29
CA ARG A 143 -12.86 10.16 19.21
C ARG A 143 -11.93 11.23 19.76
N ALA A 144 -10.75 10.85 20.24
CA ALA A 144 -9.74 11.78 20.73
C ALA A 144 -9.27 12.75 19.63
N PHE A 145 -9.10 12.29 18.39
CA PHE A 145 -8.79 13.15 17.25
C PHE A 145 -9.90 14.16 16.97
N ALA A 146 -11.16 13.72 16.95
CA ALA A 146 -12.28 14.59 16.63
C ALA A 146 -12.54 15.63 17.74
N GLU A 147 -12.39 15.25 19.01
CA GLU A 147 -12.46 16.16 20.17
C GLU A 147 -11.30 17.17 20.16
N ALA A 148 -10.08 16.70 19.92
CA ALA A 148 -8.89 17.55 19.90
C ALA A 148 -8.78 18.45 18.66
N THR A 149 -9.48 18.14 17.58
CA THR A 149 -9.52 19.00 16.38
C THR A 149 -10.79 19.82 16.27
N ALA A 150 -11.75 19.61 17.18
CA ALA A 150 -13.07 20.21 17.17
C ALA A 150 -13.75 20.10 15.78
N LEU A 151 -13.72 18.92 15.16
CA LEU A 151 -14.32 18.64 13.85
C LEU A 151 -15.60 17.80 13.99
N PRO A 152 -16.80 18.42 14.05
CA PRO A 152 -18.06 17.70 14.22
C PRO A 152 -18.34 16.69 13.11
N SER A 153 -17.88 16.97 11.88
CA SER A 153 -18.05 16.08 10.74
C SER A 153 -17.40 14.71 10.96
N VAL A 154 -16.26 14.65 11.65
CA VAL A 154 -15.59 13.38 11.97
C VAL A 154 -16.39 12.59 13.00
N MET A 155 -16.97 13.26 14.00
CA MET A 155 -17.87 12.62 14.97
C MET A 155 -19.14 12.09 14.31
N ALA A 156 -19.71 12.85 13.37
CA ALA A 156 -20.88 12.40 12.61
C ALA A 156 -20.57 11.17 11.75
N MET A 157 -19.39 11.12 11.12
CA MET A 157 -18.94 9.95 10.35
C MET A 157 -18.75 8.71 11.24
N LEU A 158 -18.23 8.88 12.46
CA LEU A 158 -18.12 7.80 13.45
C LEU A 158 -19.50 7.27 13.85
N ALA A 159 -20.43 8.16 14.24
CA ALA A 159 -21.78 7.78 14.62
C ALA A 159 -22.56 7.09 13.47
N ALA A 160 -22.35 7.52 12.23
CA ALA A 160 -22.95 6.91 11.05
C ALA A 160 -22.40 5.50 10.76
N SER A 161 -21.15 5.22 11.14
CA SER A 161 -20.55 3.88 11.02
C SER A 161 -21.23 2.88 11.95
N ASP A 162 -21.66 3.31 13.14
CA ASP A 162 -22.30 2.45 14.13
C ASP A 162 -23.79 2.22 13.82
N ALA A 163 -24.44 3.19 13.17
CA ALA A 163 -25.87 3.14 12.86
C ALA A 163 -26.26 2.15 11.74
N SER A 164 -25.29 1.57 11.03
CA SER A 164 -25.53 0.65 9.90
C SER A 164 -26.23 -0.66 10.27
N ALA A 165 -26.53 -0.90 11.56
CA ALA A 165 -27.24 -2.11 12.02
C ALA A 165 -28.63 -1.85 12.65
N THR A 166 -29.03 -0.61 12.94
CA THR A 166 -30.35 -0.36 13.58
C THR A 166 -30.90 1.02 13.20
N THR A 167 -32.14 1.05 12.69
CA THR A 167 -32.89 2.24 12.28
C THR A 167 -32.76 3.43 13.25
N PRO A 168 -32.42 4.64 12.78
CA PRO A 168 -32.16 5.78 13.63
C PRO A 168 -33.49 6.41 14.09
N ILE A 169 -33.75 6.40 15.40
CA ILE A 169 -34.77 7.26 16.02
C ILE A 169 -34.09 8.60 16.33
N LEU A 170 -34.53 9.66 15.66
CA LEU A 170 -34.05 11.04 15.87
C LEU A 170 -34.17 11.44 17.35
N SER A 171 -33.04 11.53 18.04
CA SER A 171 -32.94 12.25 19.31
C SER A 171 -32.01 13.43 19.10
N THR A 172 -32.58 14.56 18.71
CA THR A 172 -31.95 15.90 18.73
C THR A 172 -31.75 16.33 20.17
N SER A 173 -30.74 15.77 20.84
CA SER A 173 -30.28 16.20 22.16
C SER A 173 -29.25 17.30 21.98
N SER A 174 -29.49 18.44 22.64
CA SER A 174 -28.63 19.62 22.71
C SER A 174 -27.17 19.26 23.03
N GLN A 175 -26.26 19.52 22.09
CA GLN A 175 -24.82 19.37 22.31
C GLN A 175 -24.34 20.39 23.37
N PRO A 176 -23.69 19.95 24.46
CA PRO A 176 -22.99 20.86 25.36
C PRO A 176 -21.86 21.55 24.60
N ALA A 177 -21.68 22.86 24.84
CA ALA A 177 -20.62 23.66 24.25
C ALA A 177 -19.24 23.09 24.62
N LEU A 178 -18.69 22.23 23.76
CA LEU A 178 -17.39 21.63 23.93
C LEU A 178 -16.33 22.72 23.80
N SER A 179 -15.68 23.05 24.92
CA SER A 179 -14.43 23.80 24.96
C SER A 179 -13.30 22.91 24.43
N GLY A 180 -13.33 22.64 23.12
CA GLY A 180 -12.32 21.86 22.43
C GLY A 180 -10.98 22.60 22.43
N CYS A 181 -9.90 21.87 22.71
CA CYS A 181 -8.55 22.33 22.44
C CYS A 181 -8.47 22.52 20.92
N GLY A 182 -8.43 23.75 20.39
CA GLY A 182 -8.52 24.01 18.95
C GLY A 182 -7.25 23.63 18.17
N ILE A 183 -6.82 22.37 18.23
CA ILE A 183 -5.62 21.91 17.52
C ILE A 183 -5.98 21.73 16.04
N SER A 184 -5.28 22.44 15.16
CA SER A 184 -5.47 22.24 13.73
C SER A 184 -4.99 20.83 13.32
N PRO A 185 -5.79 20.08 12.54
CA PRO A 185 -5.36 18.79 12.03
C PRO A 185 -4.12 18.98 11.14
N THR A 186 -3.11 18.13 11.32
CA THR A 186 -1.93 18.10 10.46
C THR A 186 -1.94 16.83 9.62
N ALA A 187 -1.22 16.81 8.50
CA ALA A 187 -1.10 15.61 7.66
C ALA A 187 -0.63 14.38 8.47
N VAL A 188 0.23 14.58 9.48
CA VAL A 188 0.71 13.51 10.38
C VAL A 188 -0.42 12.93 11.23
N HIS A 189 -1.33 13.77 11.74
CA HIS A 189 -2.47 13.28 12.51
C HIS A 189 -3.42 12.47 11.63
N ILE A 190 -3.74 13.02 10.45
CA ILE A 190 -4.72 12.41 9.54
C ILE A 190 -4.18 11.07 9.00
N THR A 191 -2.92 11.01 8.58
CA THR A 191 -2.28 9.74 8.14
C THR A 191 -2.25 8.69 9.25
N ALA A 192 -1.99 9.09 10.51
CA ALA A 192 -2.05 8.16 11.63
C ALA A 192 -3.47 7.61 11.86
N VAL A 193 -4.50 8.44 11.72
CA VAL A 193 -5.90 8.02 11.81
C VAL A 193 -6.26 7.06 10.67
N LEU A 194 -5.86 7.35 9.43
CA LEU A 194 -6.09 6.48 8.28
C LEU A 194 -5.41 5.12 8.45
N ASP A 195 -4.12 5.11 8.84
CA ASP A 195 -3.38 3.88 9.08
C ASP A 195 -4.01 3.04 10.21
N MET A 196 -4.58 3.70 11.22
CA MET A 196 -5.29 3.06 12.33
C MET A 196 -6.62 2.44 11.86
N CYS A 197 -7.41 3.16 11.05
CA CYS A 197 -8.64 2.63 10.46
C CYS A 197 -8.35 1.45 9.53
N ALA A 198 -7.32 1.54 8.69
CA ALA A 198 -6.88 0.48 7.81
C ALA A 198 -6.45 -0.79 8.57
N LYS A 199 -5.71 -0.63 9.68
CA LYS A 199 -5.34 -1.75 10.57
C LYS A 199 -6.52 -2.41 11.26
N ALA A 200 -7.58 -1.65 11.54
CA ALA A 200 -8.82 -2.14 12.11
C ALA A 200 -9.82 -2.63 11.04
N GLU A 201 -9.40 -2.69 9.76
CA GLU A 201 -10.21 -3.07 8.61
C GLU A 201 -11.47 -2.20 8.41
N LYS A 202 -11.48 -0.98 8.95
CA LYS A 202 -12.56 0.01 8.81
C LYS A 202 -12.36 0.84 7.55
N TRP A 203 -12.40 0.19 6.38
CA TRP A 203 -12.11 0.79 5.08
C TRP A 203 -13.12 1.87 4.67
N ASP A 204 -14.42 1.65 4.90
CA ASP A 204 -15.45 2.65 4.55
C ASP A 204 -15.24 3.98 5.29
N LEU A 205 -14.77 3.90 6.54
CA LEU A 205 -14.44 5.08 7.35
C LEU A 205 -13.15 5.74 6.85
N ALA A 206 -12.13 4.95 6.51
CA ALA A 206 -10.89 5.46 5.93
C ALA A 206 -11.15 6.19 4.60
N GLU A 207 -12.02 5.65 3.74
CA GLU A 207 -12.45 6.28 2.48
C GLU A 207 -13.14 7.62 2.74
N LYS A 208 -14.13 7.67 3.64
CA LYS A 208 -14.84 8.91 3.99
C LYS A 208 -13.92 9.97 4.58
N LEU A 209 -12.99 9.58 5.45
CA LEU A 209 -12.00 10.49 6.03
C LEU A 209 -11.02 11.00 4.98
N GLY A 210 -10.50 10.14 4.12
CA GLY A 210 -9.60 10.55 3.05
C GLY A 210 -10.30 11.48 2.06
N ALA A 211 -11.53 11.18 1.68
CA ALA A 211 -12.35 12.05 0.84
C ALA A 211 -12.58 13.43 1.47
N PHE A 212 -12.85 13.47 2.79
CA PHE A 212 -13.04 14.72 3.53
C PHE A 212 -11.78 15.59 3.57
N PHE A 213 -10.59 14.98 3.74
CA PHE A 213 -9.32 15.71 3.86
C PHE A 213 -8.57 15.89 2.53
N ALA A 214 -8.94 15.18 1.47
CA ALA A 214 -8.24 15.18 0.19
C ALA A 214 -8.02 16.58 -0.41
N PRO A 215 -9.02 17.50 -0.43
CA PRO A 215 -8.83 18.83 -1.01
C PRO A 215 -7.79 19.69 -0.27
N ALA A 216 -7.62 19.47 1.04
CA ALA A 216 -6.70 20.25 1.88
C ALA A 216 -5.32 19.60 2.03
N TYR A 217 -5.23 18.27 1.89
CA TYR A 217 -4.01 17.49 2.14
C TYR A 217 -3.81 16.42 1.05
N PRO A 218 -3.18 16.75 -0.10
CA PRO A 218 -2.96 15.80 -1.19
C PRO A 218 -2.10 14.60 -0.77
N ASP A 219 -1.15 14.79 0.16
CA ASP A 219 -0.32 13.70 0.70
C ASP A 219 -1.16 12.64 1.45
N VAL A 220 -2.21 13.08 2.14
CA VAL A 220 -3.14 12.20 2.86
C VAL A 220 -3.94 11.36 1.87
N PHE A 221 -4.37 11.97 0.76
CA PHE A 221 -5.05 11.27 -0.31
C PHE A 221 -4.16 10.17 -0.91
N TYR A 222 -2.91 10.50 -1.26
CA TYR A 222 -1.94 9.52 -1.76
C TYR A 222 -1.74 8.37 -0.76
N ARG A 223 -1.64 8.69 0.54
CA ARG A 223 -1.50 7.67 1.59
C ARG A 223 -2.72 6.75 1.67
N LEU A 224 -3.94 7.27 1.54
CA LEU A 224 -5.14 6.43 1.50
C LEU A 224 -5.08 5.44 0.33
N VAL A 225 -4.75 5.92 -0.88
CA VAL A 225 -4.61 5.08 -2.07
C VAL A 225 -3.56 4.00 -1.87
N GLU A 226 -2.42 4.33 -1.23
CA GLU A 226 -1.38 3.37 -0.85
C GLU A 226 -1.89 2.30 0.12
N LEU A 227 -2.68 2.68 1.12
CA LEU A 227 -3.28 1.74 2.06
C LEU A 227 -4.29 0.81 1.37
N MET A 228 -5.14 1.35 0.50
CA MET A 228 -6.11 0.56 -0.27
C MET A 228 -5.40 -0.43 -1.21
N ALA A 229 -4.34 0.02 -1.90
CA ALA A 229 -3.59 -0.83 -2.82
C ALA A 229 -2.88 -2.00 -2.10
N ARG A 230 -2.54 -1.83 -0.82
CA ARG A 230 -1.95 -2.85 0.06
C ARG A 230 -2.96 -3.74 0.77
N ARG A 231 -4.26 -3.42 0.67
CA ARG A 231 -5.32 -4.21 1.30
C ARG A 231 -5.25 -5.64 0.80
N GLN A 232 -5.03 -6.58 1.72
CA GLN A 232 -5.13 -8.00 1.43
C GLN A 232 -6.61 -8.39 1.37
N SER A 233 -6.96 -9.33 0.49
CA SER A 233 -8.27 -9.99 0.57
C SER A 233 -8.35 -10.71 1.91
N SER A 234 -9.10 -10.18 2.87
CA SER A 234 -9.65 -11.03 3.92
C SER A 234 -10.62 -12.00 3.23
N ASP A 235 -10.64 -13.27 3.64
CA ASP A 235 -11.35 -14.40 3.01
C ASP A 235 -12.88 -14.22 2.80
N THR A 236 -13.41 -13.05 3.11
CA THR A 236 -14.78 -12.63 2.80
C THR A 236 -14.96 -12.46 1.29
N GLU A 237 -15.72 -13.39 0.74
CA GLU A 237 -16.04 -13.53 -0.67
C GLU A 237 -16.61 -12.23 -1.29
N ALA A 238 -16.13 -11.92 -2.49
CA ALA A 238 -16.66 -10.93 -3.45
C ALA A 238 -16.29 -9.44 -3.31
N GLY A 239 -15.41 -9.04 -2.38
CA GLY A 239 -14.89 -7.66 -2.36
C GLY A 239 -13.69 -7.45 -3.29
N ASP A 240 -13.68 -6.38 -4.08
CA ASP A 240 -12.46 -5.89 -4.72
C ASP A 240 -11.41 -5.57 -3.65
N CYS A 241 -10.21 -6.16 -3.77
CA CYS A 241 -9.10 -5.95 -2.85
C CYS A 241 -7.84 -5.44 -3.57
N GLY A 242 -6.88 -4.95 -2.78
CA GLY A 242 -5.59 -4.47 -3.28
C GLY A 242 -5.72 -3.35 -4.31
N TRP A 243 -4.98 -3.47 -5.41
CA TRP A 243 -4.93 -2.44 -6.44
C TRP A 243 -6.29 -2.15 -7.09
N ARG A 244 -7.19 -3.14 -7.19
CA ARG A 244 -8.54 -2.95 -7.76
C ARG A 244 -9.38 -2.00 -6.91
N ALA A 245 -9.36 -2.18 -5.60
CA ALA A 245 -10.06 -1.30 -4.66
C ALA A 245 -9.53 0.14 -4.74
N ALA A 246 -8.20 0.29 -4.79
CA ALA A 246 -7.57 1.60 -4.94
C ALA A 246 -7.94 2.26 -6.28
N PHE A 247 -7.95 1.50 -7.36
CA PHE A 247 -8.30 1.99 -8.69
C PHE A 247 -9.79 2.36 -8.80
N ALA A 248 -10.68 1.55 -8.24
CA ALA A 248 -12.11 1.86 -8.14
C ALA A 248 -12.34 3.13 -7.32
N TYR A 249 -11.61 3.32 -6.22
CA TYR A 249 -11.67 4.55 -5.44
C TYR A 249 -11.26 5.77 -6.28
N LEU A 250 -10.14 5.70 -7.01
CA LEU A 250 -9.66 6.79 -7.86
C LEU A 250 -10.66 7.18 -8.96
N THR A 251 -11.30 6.19 -9.58
CA THR A 251 -12.12 6.39 -10.78
C THR A 251 -13.60 6.67 -10.49
N THR A 252 -14.13 6.15 -9.38
CA THR A 252 -15.58 6.20 -9.11
C THR A 252 -15.96 6.91 -7.81
N ARG A 253 -15.07 6.94 -6.80
CA ARG A 253 -15.42 7.43 -5.46
C ARG A 253 -14.67 8.69 -5.03
N CYS A 254 -13.59 9.04 -5.74
CA CYS A 254 -12.77 10.19 -5.42
C CYS A 254 -13.60 11.49 -5.55
N PRO A 255 -13.63 12.35 -4.53
CA PRO A 255 -14.35 13.63 -4.60
C PRO A 255 -13.59 14.70 -5.39
N LEU A 256 -12.32 14.46 -5.71
CA LEU A 256 -11.50 15.41 -6.46
C LEU A 256 -11.86 15.34 -7.95
N PRO A 257 -11.87 16.49 -8.67
CA PRO A 257 -11.97 16.48 -10.11
C PRO A 257 -10.80 15.70 -10.70
N ALA A 258 -11.00 15.01 -11.83
CA ALA A 258 -9.97 14.11 -12.38
C ALA A 258 -8.67 14.84 -12.76
N ALA A 259 -8.72 16.15 -12.98
CA ALA A 259 -7.54 16.99 -13.22
C ALA A 259 -6.66 17.22 -11.98
N GLU A 260 -7.22 17.08 -10.77
CA GLU A 260 -6.49 17.22 -9.50
C GLU A 260 -5.90 15.90 -9.01
N ILE A 261 -6.33 14.76 -9.59
CA ILE A 261 -5.77 13.46 -9.26
C ILE A 261 -4.34 13.40 -9.82
N SER A 262 -3.38 13.14 -8.95
CA SER A 262 -1.97 13.11 -9.32
C SER A 262 -1.58 11.80 -10.02
N VAL A 263 -0.56 11.86 -10.87
CA VAL A 263 0.00 10.67 -11.56
C VAL A 263 0.52 9.64 -10.56
N GLU A 264 1.02 10.09 -9.41
CA GLU A 264 1.56 9.26 -8.35
C GLU A 264 0.50 8.30 -7.76
N ALA A 265 -0.76 8.75 -7.67
CA ALA A 265 -1.85 7.91 -7.18
C ALA A 265 -2.13 6.71 -8.13
N PHE A 266 -2.08 6.92 -9.44
CA PHE A 266 -2.14 5.84 -10.42
C PHE A 266 -0.91 4.94 -10.36
N ASN A 267 0.29 5.51 -10.17
CA ASN A 267 1.52 4.74 -9.99
C ASN A 267 1.52 3.84 -8.73
N VAL A 268 0.77 4.21 -7.69
CA VAL A 268 0.50 3.32 -6.56
C VAL A 268 -0.31 2.10 -7.00
N CYS A 269 -1.36 2.30 -7.78
CA CYS A 269 -2.17 1.19 -8.32
C CYS A 269 -1.32 0.29 -9.23
N LEU A 270 -0.46 0.87 -10.09
CA LEU A 270 0.46 0.12 -10.95
C LEU A 270 1.45 -0.73 -10.16
N ARG A 271 2.01 -0.21 -9.06
CA ARG A 271 2.87 -1.02 -8.17
C ARG A 271 2.10 -2.16 -7.50
N GLY A 272 0.82 -1.95 -7.18
CA GLY A 272 -0.05 -3.01 -6.71
C GLY A 272 -0.31 -4.08 -7.78
N CYS A 273 -0.48 -3.68 -9.04
CA CYS A 273 -0.59 -4.59 -10.19
C CYS A 273 0.71 -5.38 -10.39
N GLU A 274 1.87 -4.71 -10.31
CA GLU A 274 3.19 -5.32 -10.41
C GLU A 274 3.40 -6.39 -9.32
N ALA A 275 3.08 -6.06 -8.06
CA ALA A 275 3.18 -6.99 -6.94
C ALA A 275 2.27 -8.22 -7.10
N ALA A 276 1.10 -8.05 -7.74
CA ALA A 276 0.17 -9.13 -8.05
C ALA A 276 0.49 -9.87 -9.37
N LEU A 277 1.48 -9.39 -10.15
CA LEU A 277 1.76 -9.81 -11.54
C LEU A 277 0.54 -9.74 -12.46
N ASP A 278 -0.38 -8.81 -12.18
CA ASP A 278 -1.62 -8.61 -12.93
C ASP A 278 -1.42 -7.60 -14.07
N TRP A 279 -0.92 -8.11 -15.20
CA TRP A 279 -0.64 -7.27 -16.37
C TRP A 279 -1.90 -6.68 -17.02
N ARG A 280 -3.07 -7.32 -16.86
CA ARG A 280 -4.34 -6.80 -17.39
C ARG A 280 -4.78 -5.59 -16.58
N GLY A 281 -4.71 -5.71 -15.26
CA GLY A 281 -4.94 -4.59 -14.36
C GLY A 281 -4.01 -3.41 -14.63
N ALA A 282 -2.71 -3.68 -14.83
CA ALA A 282 -1.76 -2.63 -15.16
C ALA A 282 -2.12 -1.89 -16.47
N LEU A 283 -2.55 -2.61 -17.52
CA LEU A 283 -3.01 -2.00 -18.77
C LEU A 283 -4.29 -1.18 -18.57
N GLU A 284 -5.24 -1.68 -17.78
CA GLU A 284 -6.48 -0.98 -17.46
C GLU A 284 -6.18 0.35 -16.74
N VAL A 285 -5.32 0.31 -15.73
CA VAL A 285 -4.90 1.50 -14.98
C VAL A 285 -4.27 2.54 -15.90
N VAL A 286 -3.33 2.17 -16.77
CA VAL A 286 -2.70 3.13 -17.71
C VAL A 286 -3.71 3.65 -18.74
N ARG A 287 -4.64 2.82 -19.23
CA ARG A 287 -5.68 3.26 -20.18
C ARG A 287 -6.65 4.27 -19.58
N ALA A 288 -6.94 4.17 -18.28
CA ALA A 288 -7.80 5.11 -17.57
C ALA A 288 -7.13 6.43 -17.20
N MET A 289 -5.81 6.53 -17.32
CA MET A 289 -5.10 7.80 -17.24
C MET A 289 -5.44 8.70 -18.44
N GLY A 290 -5.00 9.95 -18.38
CA GLY A 290 -5.16 10.99 -19.39
C GLY A 290 -4.76 10.58 -20.81
N PRO A 291 -4.88 11.50 -21.78
CA PRO A 291 -4.60 11.21 -23.19
C PRO A 291 -3.30 10.43 -23.35
N ASN A 292 -3.41 9.20 -23.87
CA ASN A 292 -2.27 8.30 -23.98
C ASN A 292 -2.41 7.41 -25.23
N PRO A 293 -1.29 6.99 -25.86
CA PRO A 293 -1.28 6.20 -27.09
C PRO A 293 -1.88 4.80 -26.92
N LEU A 294 -2.14 4.36 -25.69
CA LEU A 294 -2.76 3.07 -25.39
C LEU A 294 -4.29 3.18 -25.26
N GLN A 295 -4.86 4.39 -25.27
CA GLN A 295 -6.31 4.59 -25.31
C GLN A 295 -6.87 4.00 -26.61
N GLY A 296 -7.82 3.07 -26.49
CA GLY A 296 -8.43 2.38 -27.62
C GLY A 296 -7.58 1.23 -28.19
N TRP A 297 -6.36 1.00 -27.71
CA TRP A 297 -5.61 -0.19 -28.10
C TRP A 297 -6.20 -1.43 -27.42
N ARG A 298 -6.63 -2.40 -28.23
CA ARG A 298 -7.05 -3.74 -27.79
C ARG A 298 -5.97 -4.74 -28.21
N VAL A 299 -5.58 -5.63 -27.31
CA VAL A 299 -4.58 -6.66 -27.62
C VAL A 299 -5.34 -7.82 -28.26
N ALA A 300 -4.97 -8.22 -29.48
CA ALA A 300 -5.64 -9.33 -30.18
C ALA A 300 -5.59 -10.65 -29.38
N GLU A 301 -4.57 -10.84 -28.52
CA GLU A 301 -4.50 -11.98 -27.60
C GLU A 301 -5.63 -12.02 -26.56
N GLU A 302 -6.31 -10.92 -26.26
CA GLU A 302 -7.45 -10.93 -25.34
C GLU A 302 -8.65 -11.68 -25.95
N GLU A 303 -8.76 -11.73 -27.27
CA GLU A 303 -9.89 -12.35 -27.98
C GLU A 303 -9.68 -13.85 -28.24
N GLY A 304 -8.43 -14.33 -28.27
CA GLY A 304 -8.11 -15.71 -28.65
C GLY A 304 -8.11 -16.74 -27.52
N GLY A 305 -8.23 -16.32 -26.25
CA GLY A 305 -7.97 -17.18 -25.09
C GLY A 305 -9.19 -17.81 -24.40
N GLU A 306 -10.41 -17.41 -24.76
CA GLU A 306 -11.61 -17.72 -23.95
C GLU A 306 -12.71 -18.46 -24.72
N SER A 307 -12.41 -18.96 -25.93
CA SER A 307 -13.40 -19.67 -26.75
C SER A 307 -13.51 -21.19 -26.52
N ASP A 308 -12.81 -21.80 -25.55
CA ASP A 308 -12.81 -23.27 -25.47
C ASP A 308 -13.08 -23.90 -24.10
N SER A 309 -13.59 -23.15 -23.11
CA SER A 309 -14.02 -23.78 -21.84
C SER A 309 -15.06 -22.96 -21.08
N THR A 310 -16.23 -23.58 -20.91
CA THR A 310 -17.34 -23.25 -19.99
C THR A 310 -18.46 -22.34 -20.50
N ALA A 311 -19.37 -22.96 -21.25
CA ALA A 311 -20.79 -22.63 -21.15
C ALA A 311 -21.24 -22.78 -19.69
N THR A 312 -21.25 -21.67 -18.95
CA THR A 312 -22.04 -21.56 -17.71
C THR A 312 -22.74 -20.21 -17.74
N GLU A 313 -24.01 -20.25 -18.12
CA GLU A 313 -24.97 -19.17 -17.98
C GLU A 313 -24.96 -18.61 -16.56
N VAL A 314 -24.50 -17.37 -16.36
CA VAL A 314 -24.95 -16.55 -15.23
C VAL A 314 -25.17 -15.12 -15.71
N LEU A 315 -26.46 -14.86 -15.98
CA LEU A 315 -27.19 -13.59 -15.92
C LEU A 315 -26.39 -12.34 -15.53
N HIS A 316 -26.23 -11.42 -16.49
CA HIS A 316 -26.28 -9.99 -16.22
C HIS A 316 -27.64 -9.46 -16.67
N SER A 317 -28.44 -9.07 -15.67
CA SER A 317 -29.70 -8.36 -15.80
C SER A 317 -29.46 -6.96 -16.37
N GLY A 318 -29.51 -6.85 -17.70
CA GLY A 318 -29.70 -5.58 -18.40
C GLY A 318 -31.17 -5.43 -18.77
N VAL A 319 -31.87 -4.53 -18.07
CA VAL A 319 -33.22 -4.06 -18.40
C VAL A 319 -33.19 -3.44 -19.80
N ALA A 320 -33.69 -4.18 -20.78
CA ALA A 320 -33.95 -3.69 -22.13
C ALA A 320 -35.36 -3.11 -22.18
N THR A 321 -35.45 -1.78 -22.24
CA THR A 321 -36.67 -1.09 -22.65
C THR A 321 -36.84 -1.30 -24.15
N ILE A 322 -37.81 -2.14 -24.49
CA ILE A 322 -38.30 -2.38 -25.85
C ILE A 322 -38.93 -1.07 -26.36
N SER A 323 -38.50 -0.61 -27.54
CA SER A 323 -39.30 0.32 -28.35
C SER A 323 -39.06 0.01 -29.83
N ASP A 324 -40.17 -0.26 -30.50
CA ASP A 324 -40.39 -0.72 -31.87
C ASP A 324 -39.68 0.08 -32.98
N PRO A 325 -39.45 -0.56 -34.15
CA PRO A 325 -39.17 0.13 -35.39
C PRO A 325 -40.49 0.44 -36.12
N THR A 326 -40.88 1.71 -36.20
CA THR A 326 -41.87 2.17 -37.19
C THR A 326 -41.15 2.99 -38.25
N GLU A 327 -41.05 2.40 -39.44
CA GLU A 327 -40.60 3.05 -40.67
C GLU A 327 -41.54 4.23 -41.01
N GLY A 328 -40.97 5.43 -41.12
CA GLY A 328 -41.69 6.66 -41.39
C GLY A 328 -40.81 7.64 -42.16
N ASN A 329 -40.82 7.48 -43.47
CA ASN A 329 -40.18 8.31 -44.46
C ASN A 329 -40.69 9.77 -44.39
N ALA A 330 -39.84 10.74 -44.02
CA ALA A 330 -40.15 12.16 -44.15
C ALA A 330 -38.87 12.97 -44.42
N MET A 331 -38.76 13.49 -45.65
CA MET A 331 -37.85 14.57 -46.01
C MET A 331 -38.12 15.79 -45.11
N SER A 332 -37.16 16.14 -44.26
CA SER A 332 -37.20 17.39 -43.49
C SER A 332 -35.86 18.09 -43.56
N SER A 333 -35.82 19.09 -44.44
CA SER A 333 -34.85 20.18 -44.46
C SER A 333 -34.78 20.87 -43.10
N SER A 334 -33.59 20.92 -42.50
CA SER A 334 -33.31 21.62 -41.24
C SER A 334 -32.07 22.51 -41.35
N PRO A 335 -32.00 23.58 -40.53
CA PRO A 335 -31.39 24.88 -40.84
C PRO A 335 -29.93 25.02 -40.36
N PRO A 336 -29.27 26.18 -40.59
CA PRO A 336 -27.86 26.34 -40.31
C PRO A 336 -27.56 26.48 -38.80
N ASN A 337 -26.68 25.60 -38.33
CA ASN A 337 -25.66 25.80 -37.29
C ASN A 337 -25.94 26.95 -36.29
N ALA A 338 -26.77 26.67 -35.28
CA ALA A 338 -26.62 27.32 -33.99
C ALA A 338 -25.46 26.63 -33.25
N SER A 339 -24.38 27.38 -33.02
CA SER A 339 -23.23 26.94 -32.24
C SER A 339 -23.67 26.60 -30.81
N VAL A 340 -23.85 25.30 -30.54
CA VAL A 340 -23.99 24.79 -29.18
C VAL A 340 -22.71 25.17 -28.43
N PRO A 341 -22.78 25.91 -27.31
CA PRO A 341 -21.60 26.25 -26.53
C PRO A 341 -20.89 24.95 -26.10
N PRO A 342 -19.55 24.86 -26.22
CA PRO A 342 -18.82 23.65 -25.87
C PRO A 342 -19.16 23.29 -24.43
N ALA A 343 -19.66 22.07 -24.24
CA ALA A 343 -19.90 21.51 -22.91
C ALA A 343 -18.62 21.69 -22.08
N PRO A 344 -18.74 22.03 -20.78
CA PRO A 344 -17.60 22.26 -19.91
C PRO A 344 -16.67 21.06 -20.01
N SER A 345 -15.45 21.30 -20.48
CA SER A 345 -14.42 20.29 -20.69
C SER A 345 -14.32 19.43 -19.45
N LEU A 346 -14.88 18.22 -19.53
CA LEU A 346 -14.81 17.22 -18.48
C LEU A 346 -13.33 17.10 -18.08
N SER A 347 -13.04 17.26 -16.80
CA SER A 347 -11.66 17.26 -16.31
C SER A 347 -10.96 16.02 -16.83
N THR A 348 -9.94 16.19 -17.67
CA THR A 348 -9.19 15.07 -18.22
C THR A 348 -8.31 14.49 -17.12
N PRO A 349 -8.26 13.15 -16.95
CA PRO A 349 -7.33 12.54 -16.02
C PRO A 349 -5.88 12.88 -16.40
N PRO A 350 -4.92 12.74 -15.47
CA PRO A 350 -3.52 13.10 -15.70
C PRO A 350 -2.88 12.15 -16.73
N SER A 351 -2.08 12.66 -17.66
CA SER A 351 -1.37 11.83 -18.63
C SER A 351 -0.35 10.92 -17.94
N PRO A 352 -0.22 9.63 -18.34
CA PRO A 352 0.80 8.74 -17.82
C PRO A 352 2.22 9.27 -18.07
N ASN A 353 3.11 9.05 -17.11
CA ASN A 353 4.51 9.46 -17.21
C ASN A 353 5.44 8.27 -17.51
N VAL A 354 6.72 8.55 -17.66
CA VAL A 354 7.78 7.57 -17.91
C VAL A 354 7.79 6.45 -16.86
N VAL A 355 7.53 6.78 -15.59
CA VAL A 355 7.44 5.80 -14.50
C VAL A 355 6.22 4.90 -14.67
N SER A 356 5.07 5.45 -15.05
CA SER A 356 3.85 4.67 -15.33
C SER A 356 4.10 3.63 -16.42
N TYR A 357 4.69 4.05 -17.55
CA TYR A 357 5.01 3.15 -18.66
C TYR A 357 6.10 2.15 -18.33
N ALA A 358 7.15 2.57 -17.63
CA ALA A 358 8.22 1.67 -17.20
C ALA A 358 7.68 0.56 -16.27
N THR A 359 6.80 0.94 -15.33
CA THR A 359 6.16 -0.02 -14.41
C THR A 359 5.24 -0.99 -15.16
N LEU A 360 4.47 -0.50 -16.14
CA LEU A 360 3.64 -1.34 -17.02
C LEU A 360 4.49 -2.34 -17.81
N ILE A 361 5.55 -1.87 -18.48
CA ILE A 361 6.47 -2.72 -19.25
C ILE A 361 7.10 -3.77 -18.34
N ALA A 362 7.60 -3.38 -17.17
CA ALA A 362 8.16 -4.30 -16.19
C ALA A 362 7.14 -5.38 -15.76
N THR A 363 5.88 -4.99 -15.52
CA THR A 363 4.80 -5.93 -15.15
C THR A 363 4.50 -6.92 -16.30
N LEU A 364 4.49 -6.44 -17.55
CA LEU A 364 4.33 -7.30 -18.74
C LEU A 364 5.51 -8.27 -18.90
N GLU A 365 6.74 -7.80 -18.72
CA GLU A 365 7.93 -8.65 -18.78
C GLU A 365 7.94 -9.72 -17.67
N GLN A 366 7.61 -9.34 -16.44
CA GLN A 366 7.58 -10.26 -15.28
C GLN A 366 6.47 -11.32 -15.42
N SER A 367 5.35 -10.98 -16.04
CA SER A 367 4.26 -11.92 -16.36
C SER A 367 4.53 -12.78 -17.61
N GLY A 368 5.65 -12.58 -18.30
CA GLY A 368 6.03 -13.33 -19.50
C GLY A 368 5.36 -12.87 -20.79
N LYS A 369 4.75 -11.68 -20.79
CA LYS A 369 4.07 -11.04 -21.92
C LYS A 369 5.01 -10.13 -22.72
N GLU A 370 6.14 -10.70 -23.17
CA GLU A 370 7.21 -9.98 -23.87
C GLU A 370 6.75 -9.35 -25.20
N GLY A 371 5.85 -10.02 -25.94
CA GLY A 371 5.28 -9.49 -27.17
C GLY A 371 4.51 -8.20 -26.93
N ILE A 372 3.57 -8.22 -25.99
CA ILE A 372 2.77 -7.06 -25.57
C ILE A 372 3.67 -5.94 -25.05
N ALA A 373 4.68 -6.25 -24.24
CA ALA A 373 5.65 -5.28 -23.74
C ALA A 373 6.37 -4.54 -24.88
N SER A 374 6.81 -5.27 -25.91
CA SER A 374 7.48 -4.68 -27.08
C SER A 374 6.54 -3.81 -27.92
N GLU A 375 5.28 -4.21 -28.07
CA GLU A 375 4.27 -3.42 -28.76
C GLU A 375 3.94 -2.13 -28.02
N VAL A 376 3.79 -2.19 -26.69
CA VAL A 376 3.63 -1.00 -25.83
C VAL A 376 4.80 -0.06 -26.04
N LEU A 377 6.05 -0.55 -25.90
CA LEU A 377 7.27 0.26 -26.07
C LEU A 377 7.37 0.90 -27.45
N ASN A 378 6.90 0.22 -28.50
CA ASN A 378 6.92 0.76 -29.86
C ASN A 378 5.86 1.82 -30.13
N ARG A 379 4.81 1.89 -29.31
CA ARG A 379 3.74 2.90 -29.40
C ARG A 379 3.98 4.12 -28.54
N LEU A 380 4.90 4.05 -27.58
CA LEU A 380 5.24 5.21 -26.75
C LEU A 380 5.81 6.35 -27.61
N PRO A 381 5.60 7.62 -27.22
CA PRO A 381 6.26 8.72 -27.87
C PRO A 381 7.78 8.58 -27.71
N ALA A 382 8.52 9.19 -28.65
CA ALA A 382 9.96 8.99 -28.77
C ALA A 382 10.73 9.35 -27.49
N VAL A 383 10.29 10.41 -26.79
CA VAL A 383 10.95 10.89 -25.56
C VAL A 383 10.85 9.85 -24.45
N GLU A 384 9.66 9.36 -24.13
CA GLU A 384 9.46 8.35 -23.10
C GLU A 384 10.14 7.03 -23.46
N LYS A 385 10.11 6.66 -24.75
CA LYS A 385 10.82 5.47 -25.25
C LYS A 385 12.34 5.58 -25.02
N GLU A 386 12.94 6.72 -25.34
CA GLU A 386 14.36 6.98 -25.13
C GLU A 386 14.74 6.96 -23.65
N GLU A 387 13.96 7.59 -22.78
CA GLU A 387 14.23 7.61 -21.34
C GLU A 387 14.14 6.21 -20.70
N ILE A 388 13.12 5.43 -21.09
CA ILE A 388 12.97 4.05 -20.61
C ILE A 388 14.14 3.21 -21.11
N THR A 389 14.44 3.25 -22.41
CA THR A 389 15.54 2.45 -22.98
C THR A 389 16.91 2.83 -22.41
N ALA A 390 17.17 4.12 -22.17
CA ALA A 390 18.38 4.60 -21.51
C ALA A 390 18.48 4.09 -20.06
N SER A 391 17.37 4.10 -19.31
CA SER A 391 17.33 3.58 -17.93
C SER A 391 17.65 2.08 -17.86
N TYR A 392 17.09 1.29 -18.80
CA TYR A 392 17.41 -0.13 -18.92
C TYR A 392 18.87 -0.38 -19.31
N ALA A 393 19.40 0.38 -20.27
CA ALA A 393 20.81 0.29 -20.67
C ALA A 393 21.76 0.59 -19.50
N ALA A 394 21.47 1.62 -18.71
CA ALA A 394 22.22 1.95 -17.51
C ALA A 394 22.19 0.81 -16.47
N LEU A 395 21.02 0.20 -16.23
CA LEU A 395 20.88 -0.92 -15.30
C LEU A 395 21.71 -2.15 -15.75
N ILE A 396 21.66 -2.49 -17.05
CA ILE A 396 22.46 -3.58 -17.63
C ILE A 396 23.96 -3.30 -17.45
N MET A 397 24.39 -2.06 -17.67
CA MET A 397 25.79 -1.65 -17.48
C MET A 397 26.22 -1.77 -16.01
N VAL A 398 25.42 -1.30 -15.05
CA VAL A 398 25.73 -1.42 -13.61
C VAL A 398 25.80 -2.89 -13.19
N TRP A 399 24.84 -3.71 -13.63
CA TRP A 399 24.79 -5.13 -13.26
C TRP A 399 25.94 -5.94 -13.86
N SER A 400 26.28 -5.69 -15.13
CA SER A 400 27.42 -6.34 -15.78
C SER A 400 28.74 -5.98 -15.09
N ASN A 401 28.92 -4.72 -14.70
CA ASN A 401 30.08 -4.29 -13.91
C ASN A 401 30.15 -4.99 -12.54
N GLN A 402 29.03 -5.10 -11.82
CA GLN A 402 28.99 -5.83 -10.55
C GLN A 402 29.38 -7.31 -10.71
N ILE A 403 28.94 -7.96 -11.78
CA ILE A 403 29.33 -9.35 -12.09
C ILE A 403 30.84 -9.44 -12.38
N LEU A 404 31.38 -8.50 -13.16
CA LEU A 404 32.81 -8.46 -13.46
C LEU A 404 33.64 -8.26 -12.19
N HIS A 405 33.23 -7.36 -11.29
CA HIS A 405 33.88 -7.16 -10.00
C HIS A 405 33.84 -8.41 -9.12
N ARG A 406 32.68 -9.08 -9.03
CA ARG A 406 32.55 -10.34 -8.26
C ARG A 406 33.40 -11.46 -8.84
N LYS A 407 33.58 -11.51 -10.17
CA LYS A 407 34.49 -12.47 -10.81
C LYS A 407 35.94 -12.14 -10.49
N ARG A 408 36.35 -10.88 -10.59
CA ARG A 408 37.72 -10.44 -10.26
C ARG A 408 38.10 -10.69 -8.80
N GLN A 409 37.18 -10.53 -7.85
CA GLN A 409 37.47 -10.79 -6.42
C GLN A 409 37.64 -12.28 -6.06
N ARG A 410 37.30 -13.21 -6.97
CA ARG A 410 37.42 -14.66 -6.76
C ARG A 410 38.72 -15.26 -7.32
N PHE A 411 39.45 -14.48 -8.10
CA PHE A 411 40.78 -14.81 -8.60
C PHE A 411 41.80 -13.97 -7.84
#